data_AF-A0AB38Z7U6-F1
#
_entry.id   AF-A0AB38Z7U6-F1
#
_cell.length_a   1.000
_cell.length_b   1.000
_cell.length_c   1.000
_cell.angle_alpha   90.00
_cell.angle_beta   90.00
_cell.angle_gamma   90.00
#
_symmetry.space_group_name_H-M   'P 1'
#
loop_
_entity.id
_entity.type
_entity.pdbx_description
1 polymer ?
#
loop_
_entity_poly.entity_id
_entity_poly.type
_entity_poly.pdbx_seq_one_letter_code
_entity_poly.pdbx_strand_id
1 'polypeptide(L)'
;MRKLIIVVGMFFLSALIGPGTVLASTIADAIYQADIRATNASYTATHVSAPFTWSTDSLIDGYYIDSGFTNIALQNSSGQDIPFMPGRGSDPWIMWIEQIAQNSVLNYSLYTGGETAMGGKLAYFPGTAGMTVADAASLELGNSFEIELSGYIDTSSGTNKVIIDKGGAFIIYPNNANEVIGIVGSAISISQTSYYSSTASSVYSANWYGQTFIPISDTYVNNITLWCQKILSPSGNFNISIYATSGGVPTGAPLAVGAISASTISTTAGAQTFYLNNSVKLNSGITYALAFSCPSGDASNYIKVWSKNSDAYTSGTKCSSSDSGTSWTAGSFDYYFVLSGYTPAVTLTASGIISGDHSIKIVLAGGTLSLYIDGVLENSAAYVSSIADNPTNWCIAQNGSMPYLYYAKITVGGVLKGSWTWEYAATFTDLSGNGNDATPSFRTTTTDADVTVSVISYTACNQSAFVTSDDDEAVEIVTDDDVGEMPTGWYGNFHPENLPGGQEISDFLEGLDFPPAFFWFAFVYLGAAAITMIVSGFTHKLLPIAASGLCWTVFFCATIGVSWWVLFPVGVIIAGEQANRKMASY
;
A
#
# COMPACT_ATOMS: atom_id res chain seq x y z
N MET A 1 16.31 -48.35 6.99
CA MET A 1 17.11 -47.35 7.74
C MET A 1 17.23 -46.02 7.02
N ARG A 2 17.74 -45.91 5.77
CA ARG A 2 17.81 -44.62 5.04
C ARG A 2 16.48 -43.87 4.89
N LYS A 3 15.37 -44.56 4.58
CA LYS A 3 14.03 -43.94 4.49
C LYS A 3 13.48 -43.44 5.84
N LEU A 4 13.87 -44.08 6.95
CA LEU A 4 13.46 -43.68 8.29
C LEU A 4 14.24 -42.44 8.77
N ILE A 5 15.52 -42.34 8.40
CA ILE A 5 16.35 -41.16 8.68
C ILE A 5 15.87 -39.93 7.89
N ILE A 6 15.42 -40.12 6.64
CA ILE A 6 14.85 -39.03 5.84
C ILE A 6 13.52 -38.55 6.44
N VAL A 7 12.62 -39.47 6.82
CA VAL A 7 11.32 -39.09 7.41
C VAL A 7 11.47 -38.44 8.79
N VAL A 8 12.38 -38.96 9.63
CA VAL A 8 12.67 -38.36 10.95
C VAL A 8 13.41 -37.03 10.77
N GLY A 9 14.32 -36.91 9.80
CA GLY A 9 14.97 -35.65 9.45
C GLY A 9 14.00 -34.59 8.95
N MET A 10 13.03 -34.95 8.10
CA MET A 10 11.97 -34.05 7.65
C MET A 10 11.01 -33.65 8.78
N PHE A 11 10.74 -34.54 9.74
CA PHE A 11 9.90 -34.22 10.90
C PHE A 11 10.59 -33.26 11.87
N PHE A 12 11.91 -33.40 12.08
CA PHE A 12 12.70 -32.44 12.85
C PHE A 12 12.87 -31.09 12.11
N LEU A 13 13.00 -31.11 10.79
CA LEU A 13 13.05 -29.87 10.00
C LEU A 13 11.70 -29.13 9.99
N SER A 14 10.57 -29.84 9.93
CA SER A 14 9.23 -29.25 10.05
C SER A 14 8.91 -28.70 11.45
N ALA A 15 9.58 -29.20 12.49
CA ALA A 15 9.42 -28.70 13.86
C ALA A 15 10.34 -27.49 14.17
N LEU A 16 11.42 -27.31 13.40
CA LEU A 16 12.29 -26.12 13.43
C LEU A 16 11.77 -24.99 12.54
N ILE A 17 10.97 -25.32 11.51
CA ILE A 17 10.19 -24.38 10.69
C ILE A 17 8.74 -24.37 11.21
N GLY A 18 8.55 -24.17 12.52
CA GLY A 18 7.30 -23.60 12.97
C GLY A 18 7.20 -22.17 12.42
N PRO A 19 6.01 -21.61 12.15
CA PRO A 19 5.90 -20.19 11.84
C PRO A 19 6.65 -19.46 12.96
N GLY A 20 7.75 -18.79 12.60
CA GLY A 20 8.45 -17.94 13.54
C GLY A 20 7.38 -17.07 14.16
N THR A 21 7.31 -17.04 15.49
CA THR A 21 6.37 -16.16 16.19
C THR A 21 6.65 -14.76 15.67
N VAL A 22 5.79 -14.27 14.77
CA VAL A 22 5.81 -12.89 14.32
C VAL A 22 5.51 -12.11 15.59
N LEU A 23 6.54 -11.49 16.17
CA LEU A 23 6.34 -10.56 17.26
C LEU A 23 5.47 -9.46 16.66
N ALA A 24 4.21 -9.40 17.10
CA ALA A 24 3.31 -8.34 16.69
C ALA A 24 3.92 -6.99 17.08
N SER A 25 3.64 -5.98 16.28
CA SER A 25 4.07 -4.60 16.52
C SER A 25 3.74 -4.13 17.94
N THR A 26 4.64 -3.32 18.51
CA THR A 26 4.50 -2.81 19.87
C THR A 26 3.61 -1.57 19.86
N ILE A 27 2.30 -1.79 19.86
CA ILE A 27 1.29 -0.72 19.82
C ILE A 27 1.00 -0.08 21.19
N ALA A 28 1.81 -0.38 22.21
CA ALA A 28 1.58 0.04 23.58
C ALA A 28 1.55 1.58 23.74
N ASP A 29 2.36 2.28 22.96
CA ASP A 29 2.49 3.74 23.00
C ASP A 29 1.67 4.44 21.90
N ALA A 30 0.80 3.71 21.19
CA ALA A 30 -0.07 4.31 20.19
C ALA A 30 -1.01 5.34 20.82
N ILE A 31 -1.02 6.55 20.25
CA ILE A 31 -1.87 7.65 20.72
C ILE A 31 -3.24 7.57 20.04
N TYR A 32 -3.28 7.18 18.77
CA TYR A 32 -4.49 7.12 17.98
C TYR A 32 -4.68 5.77 17.30
N GLN A 33 -5.94 5.47 16.98
CA GLN A 33 -6.37 4.32 16.19
C GLN A 33 -7.37 4.78 15.14
N ALA A 34 -7.16 4.37 13.90
CA ALA A 34 -8.19 4.39 12.87
C ALA A 34 -8.78 3.00 12.62
N ASP A 35 -10.10 2.97 12.47
CA ASP A 35 -10.78 1.78 11.96
C ASP A 35 -10.80 1.80 10.44
N ILE A 36 -10.11 0.85 9.84
CA ILE A 36 -10.05 0.65 8.39
C ILE A 36 -10.98 -0.50 8.02
N ARG A 37 -11.87 -0.30 7.04
CA ARG A 37 -12.84 -1.29 6.63
C ARG A 37 -12.65 -1.70 5.19
N ALA A 38 -12.46 -3.00 4.97
CA ALA A 38 -12.52 -3.62 3.66
C ALA A 38 -13.92 -4.21 3.43
N THR A 39 -14.51 -3.96 2.26
CA THR A 39 -15.81 -4.50 1.85
C THR A 39 -15.66 -5.23 0.51
N ASN A 40 -16.23 -6.42 0.41
CA ASN A 40 -16.29 -7.19 -0.83
C ASN A 40 -17.75 -7.35 -1.28
N ALA A 41 -18.07 -6.93 -2.50
CA ALA A 41 -19.43 -6.94 -3.06
C ALA A 41 -19.76 -8.16 -3.95
N SER A 42 -18.81 -9.09 -4.13
CA SER A 42 -18.92 -10.14 -5.15
C SER A 42 -18.42 -11.49 -4.65
N TYR A 43 -17.58 -12.22 -5.39
CA TYR A 43 -17.04 -13.54 -5.02
C TYR A 43 -15.96 -13.43 -3.94
N THR A 44 -15.63 -14.54 -3.27
CA THR A 44 -14.50 -14.57 -2.32
C THR A 44 -13.21 -14.16 -3.02
N ALA A 45 -12.60 -13.11 -2.52
CA ALA A 45 -11.34 -12.57 -3.01
C ALA A 45 -10.19 -13.00 -2.08
N THR A 46 -9.03 -13.30 -2.65
CA THR A 46 -7.82 -13.72 -1.92
C THR A 46 -6.62 -12.91 -2.41
N HIS A 47 -5.66 -12.65 -1.54
CA HIS A 47 -4.39 -12.02 -1.87
C HIS A 47 -4.57 -10.65 -2.55
N VAL A 48 -5.36 -9.79 -1.91
CA VAL A 48 -5.79 -8.51 -2.48
C VAL A 48 -4.91 -7.37 -1.99
N SER A 49 -4.33 -6.62 -2.92
CA SER A 49 -3.75 -5.30 -2.63
C SER A 49 -4.84 -4.25 -2.84
N ALA A 50 -5.31 -3.62 -1.78
CA ALA A 50 -6.47 -2.74 -1.82
C ALA A 50 -6.10 -1.30 -1.43
N PRO A 51 -6.19 -0.33 -2.37
CA PRO A 51 -5.89 1.05 -2.09
C PRO A 51 -7.05 1.74 -1.36
N PHE A 52 -6.73 2.77 -0.58
CA PHE A 52 -7.69 3.66 0.05
C PHE A 52 -7.11 5.08 0.19
N THR A 53 -8.00 6.07 0.28
CA THR A 53 -7.59 7.47 0.34
C THR A 53 -7.47 7.93 1.78
N TRP A 54 -6.30 8.47 2.12
CA TRP A 54 -6.05 9.19 3.37
C TRP A 54 -4.91 10.19 3.14
N SER A 55 -5.03 11.41 3.66
CA SER A 55 -4.03 12.47 3.49
C SER A 55 -2.81 12.23 4.37
N THR A 56 -1.74 11.68 3.79
CA THR A 56 -0.47 11.46 4.50
C THR A 56 0.17 12.76 4.96
N ASP A 57 0.17 13.79 4.10
CA ASP A 57 0.75 15.10 4.44
C ASP A 57 0.05 15.70 5.67
N SER A 58 -1.29 15.62 5.73
CA SER A 58 -2.03 16.11 6.90
C SER A 58 -1.76 15.31 8.18
N LEU A 59 -1.47 14.01 8.07
CA LEU A 59 -1.09 13.19 9.22
C LEU A 59 0.30 13.57 9.75
N ILE A 60 1.24 13.88 8.85
CA ILE A 60 2.59 14.33 9.22
C ILE A 60 2.53 15.75 9.81
N ASP A 61 1.87 16.69 9.13
CA ASP A 61 1.75 18.08 9.57
C ASP A 61 1.04 18.21 10.92
N GLY A 62 0.08 17.31 11.19
CA GLY A 62 -0.61 17.24 12.47
C GLY A 62 0.09 16.39 13.54
N TYR A 63 1.32 15.91 13.29
CA TYR A 63 2.09 15.05 14.21
C TYR A 63 1.38 13.76 14.63
N TYR A 64 0.43 13.30 13.82
CA TYR A 64 -0.27 12.03 14.03
C TYR A 64 0.59 10.84 13.64
N ILE A 65 1.49 11.04 12.68
CA ILE A 65 2.53 10.08 12.27
C ILE A 65 3.85 10.83 12.13
N ASP A 66 4.96 10.15 12.40
CA ASP A 66 6.29 10.71 12.14
C ASP A 66 6.64 10.61 10.65
N SER A 67 7.54 11.47 10.17
CA SER A 67 7.96 11.51 8.77
C SER A 67 8.78 10.30 8.30
N GLY A 68 9.28 9.51 9.25
CA GLY A 68 9.95 8.23 9.00
C GLY A 68 9.00 7.02 9.03
N PHE A 69 7.72 7.25 9.33
CA PHE A 69 6.68 6.23 9.47
C PHE A 69 7.06 5.13 10.48
N THR A 70 7.81 5.47 11.53
CA THR A 70 8.25 4.48 12.53
C THR A 70 7.20 4.20 13.59
N ASN A 71 6.32 5.17 13.86
CA ASN A 71 5.27 5.13 14.86
C ASN A 71 3.90 4.70 14.32
N ILE A 72 3.88 3.75 13.37
CA ILE A 72 2.64 3.23 12.80
C ILE A 72 2.62 1.71 12.67
N ALA A 73 1.44 1.12 12.81
CA ALA A 73 1.21 -0.30 12.59
C ALA A 73 -0.24 -0.59 12.17
N LEU A 74 -0.43 -1.42 11.14
CA LEU A 74 -1.75 -1.87 10.70
C LEU A 74 -1.97 -3.34 11.08
N GLN A 75 -2.99 -3.58 11.89
CA GLN A 75 -3.32 -4.92 12.38
C GLN A 75 -4.69 -5.39 11.89
N ASN A 76 -4.80 -6.70 11.68
CA ASN A 76 -6.09 -7.36 11.48
C ASN A 76 -6.86 -7.52 12.81
N SER A 77 -8.10 -7.99 12.74
CA SER A 77 -8.94 -8.26 13.91
C SER A 77 -8.37 -9.29 14.90
N SER A 78 -7.34 -10.05 14.52
CA SER A 78 -6.63 -10.99 15.40
C SER A 78 -5.36 -10.39 16.01
N GLY A 79 -5.09 -9.10 15.81
CA GLY A 79 -3.91 -8.40 16.31
C GLY A 79 -2.62 -8.75 15.54
N GLN A 80 -2.73 -9.32 14.35
CA GLN A 80 -1.56 -9.63 13.52
C GLN A 80 -1.28 -8.49 12.54
N ASP A 81 -0.01 -8.12 12.42
CA ASP A 81 0.40 -7.11 11.45
C ASP A 81 0.20 -7.60 10.02
N ILE A 82 -0.36 -6.71 9.21
CA ILE A 82 -0.51 -6.91 7.78
C ILE A 82 0.40 -5.96 7.01
N PRO A 83 0.93 -6.38 5.84
CA PRO A 83 1.68 -5.49 4.96
C PRO A 83 0.84 -4.29 4.53
N PHE A 84 1.43 -3.09 4.59
CA PHE A 84 0.80 -1.86 4.13
C PHE A 84 1.83 -0.82 3.69
N MET A 85 1.35 0.20 2.97
CA MET A 85 2.16 1.28 2.45
C MET A 85 1.39 2.60 2.59
N PRO A 86 1.96 3.59 3.29
CA PRO A 86 1.45 4.95 3.28
C PRO A 86 1.42 5.53 1.85
N GLY A 87 0.35 6.25 1.54
CA GLY A 87 0.20 6.93 0.24
C GLY A 87 1.11 8.13 0.15
N ARG A 88 1.46 8.58 -1.06
CA ARG A 88 2.35 9.73 -1.31
C ARG A 88 1.81 10.63 -2.41
N GLY A 89 1.63 11.92 -2.11
CA GLY A 89 1.08 12.86 -3.08
C GLY A 89 -0.28 12.40 -3.58
N SER A 90 -0.39 12.07 -4.87
CA SER A 90 -1.62 11.51 -5.45
C SER A 90 -1.75 9.99 -5.32
N ASP A 91 -0.67 9.29 -4.95
CA ASP A 91 -0.68 7.83 -4.79
C ASP A 91 -1.38 7.44 -3.48
N PRO A 92 -2.31 6.47 -3.50
CA PRO A 92 -3.13 6.14 -2.34
C PRO A 92 -2.34 5.36 -1.29
N TRP A 93 -2.88 5.32 -0.07
CA TRP A 93 -2.51 4.27 0.88
C TRP A 93 -2.92 2.92 0.30
N ILE A 94 -2.21 1.86 0.66
CA ILE A 94 -2.57 0.51 0.23
C ILE A 94 -2.25 -0.50 1.31
N MET A 95 -3.09 -1.52 1.41
CA MET A 95 -2.95 -2.59 2.39
C MET A 95 -3.16 -3.96 1.77
N TRP A 96 -2.62 -4.98 2.42
CA TRP A 96 -2.82 -6.37 2.06
C TRP A 96 -4.04 -6.98 2.76
N ILE A 97 -4.86 -7.69 1.99
CA ILE A 97 -5.97 -8.49 2.48
C ILE A 97 -5.75 -9.93 2.03
N GLU A 98 -5.47 -10.81 2.99
CA GLU A 98 -5.21 -12.22 2.72
C GLU A 98 -6.41 -12.91 2.07
N GLN A 99 -7.60 -12.73 2.64
CA GLN A 99 -8.84 -13.24 2.09
C GLN A 99 -10.02 -12.43 2.64
N ILE A 100 -10.98 -12.13 1.78
CA ILE A 100 -12.28 -11.56 2.16
C ILE A 100 -13.39 -12.33 1.46
N ALA A 101 -14.30 -12.90 2.25
CA ALA A 101 -15.40 -13.71 1.72
C ALA A 101 -16.35 -12.88 0.87
N GLN A 102 -17.11 -13.56 0.01
CA GLN A 102 -18.20 -12.95 -0.75
C GLN A 102 -19.17 -12.17 0.16
N ASN A 103 -19.56 -10.96 -0.26
CA ASN A 103 -20.52 -10.11 0.44
C ASN A 103 -20.19 -9.88 1.92
N SER A 104 -18.90 -9.75 2.23
CA SER A 104 -18.42 -9.64 3.62
C SER A 104 -17.61 -8.37 3.85
N VAL A 105 -17.36 -8.13 5.13
CA VAL A 105 -16.61 -6.97 5.62
C VAL A 105 -15.53 -7.47 6.57
N LEU A 106 -14.34 -6.89 6.45
CA LEU A 106 -13.25 -7.04 7.41
C LEU A 106 -12.89 -5.68 7.99
N ASN A 107 -12.65 -5.62 9.29
CA ASN A 107 -12.16 -4.42 9.96
C ASN A 107 -10.71 -4.64 10.41
N TYR A 108 -9.92 -3.58 10.29
CA TYR A 108 -8.52 -3.50 10.63
C TYR A 108 -8.32 -2.25 11.48
N SER A 109 -7.26 -2.24 12.29
CA SER A 109 -6.90 -1.13 13.16
C SER A 109 -5.54 -0.59 12.72
N LEU A 110 -5.49 0.67 12.27
CA LEU A 110 -4.23 1.39 12.08
C LEU A 110 -3.93 2.16 13.36
N TYR A 111 -2.85 1.80 14.03
CA TYR A 111 -2.31 2.50 15.18
C TYR A 111 -1.28 3.53 14.72
N THR A 112 -1.32 4.72 15.31
CA THR A 112 -0.44 5.85 14.96
C THR A 112 -0.04 6.67 16.19
N GLY A 113 1.03 7.45 16.04
CA GLY A 113 1.53 8.37 17.06
C GLY A 113 2.41 7.69 18.11
N GLY A 114 2.81 8.46 19.13
CA GLY A 114 3.75 7.99 20.15
C GLY A 114 5.21 8.07 19.68
N GLU A 115 6.13 7.86 20.62
CA GLU A 115 7.58 7.99 20.40
C GLU A 115 8.27 6.65 20.13
N THR A 116 7.66 5.54 20.54
CA THR A 116 8.22 4.20 20.34
C THR A 116 7.93 3.70 18.93
N ALA A 117 8.98 3.26 18.23
CA ALA A 117 8.86 2.62 16.94
C ALA A 117 7.98 1.36 17.06
N MET A 118 6.84 1.35 16.39
CA MET A 118 5.87 0.25 16.49
C MET A 118 6.34 -1.00 15.72
N GLY A 119 7.15 -0.82 14.68
CA GLY A 119 7.65 -1.92 13.86
C GLY A 119 6.57 -2.53 12.95
N GLY A 120 5.60 -1.73 12.49
CA GLY A 120 4.60 -2.18 11.53
C GLY A 120 5.22 -2.74 10.24
N LYS A 121 4.48 -3.60 9.54
CA LYS A 121 4.92 -4.23 8.28
C LYS A 121 4.83 -3.28 7.08
N LEU A 122 5.63 -2.22 7.10
CA LEU A 122 5.81 -1.35 5.95
C LEU A 122 6.38 -2.13 4.76
N ALA A 123 5.75 -2.00 3.62
CA ALA A 123 6.18 -2.62 2.38
C ALA A 123 5.95 -1.70 1.19
N TYR A 124 6.74 -1.87 0.14
CA TYR A 124 6.49 -1.24 -1.15
C TYR A 124 5.47 -2.07 -1.92
N PHE A 125 4.40 -1.47 -2.45
CA PHE A 125 3.39 -2.11 -3.29
C PHE A 125 3.58 -1.69 -4.76
N PRO A 126 4.24 -2.53 -5.58
CA PRO A 126 4.63 -2.15 -6.93
C PRO A 126 3.42 -2.03 -7.86
N GLY A 127 3.45 -0.99 -8.70
CA GLY A 127 2.64 -0.92 -9.90
C GLY A 127 3.13 -1.91 -10.97
N THR A 128 2.48 -1.93 -12.14
CA THR A 128 2.83 -2.84 -13.24
C THR A 128 4.29 -2.73 -13.69
N ALA A 129 4.86 -1.51 -13.67
CA ALA A 129 6.23 -1.27 -14.08
C ALA A 129 7.27 -1.71 -13.02
N GLY A 130 6.85 -1.97 -11.79
CA GLY A 130 7.74 -2.28 -10.68
C GLY A 130 8.62 -1.09 -10.29
N MET A 131 9.85 -1.38 -9.86
CA MET A 131 10.88 -0.42 -9.53
C MET A 131 12.05 -0.55 -10.51
N THR A 132 12.60 0.58 -10.97
CA THR A 132 13.74 0.62 -11.88
C THR A 132 14.97 1.22 -11.20
N VAL A 133 16.14 0.62 -11.34
CA VAL A 133 17.43 1.22 -10.93
C VAL A 133 18.26 1.46 -12.18
N ALA A 134 18.78 2.68 -12.32
CA ALA A 134 19.58 3.04 -13.48
C ALA A 134 20.80 2.13 -13.62
N ASP A 135 21.21 1.89 -14.85
CA ASP A 135 22.48 1.23 -15.15
C ASP A 135 23.65 1.96 -14.48
N ALA A 136 24.51 1.21 -13.79
CA ALA A 136 25.61 1.76 -13.02
C ALA A 136 26.76 0.75 -12.87
N ALA A 137 27.98 1.21 -13.10
CA ALA A 137 29.19 0.40 -13.01
C ALA A 137 29.38 -0.30 -11.65
N SER A 138 28.80 0.24 -10.57
CA SER A 138 28.84 -0.34 -9.22
C SER A 138 27.90 -1.55 -9.04
N LEU A 139 26.90 -1.71 -9.91
CA LEU A 139 25.93 -2.81 -9.89
C LEU A 139 26.26 -3.92 -10.90
N GLU A 140 27.37 -3.81 -11.61
CA GLU A 140 27.81 -4.82 -12.56
C GLU A 140 28.26 -6.10 -11.83
N LEU A 141 27.45 -7.15 -11.93
CA LEU A 141 27.56 -8.35 -11.08
C LEU A 141 28.90 -9.10 -11.21
N GLY A 142 29.55 -9.01 -12.37
CA GLY A 142 30.81 -9.70 -12.64
C GLY A 142 30.73 -11.20 -12.36
N ASN A 143 31.72 -11.75 -11.66
CA ASN A 143 31.83 -13.18 -11.35
C ASN A 143 31.61 -13.52 -9.86
N SER A 144 31.17 -12.55 -9.05
CA SER A 144 30.93 -12.74 -7.63
C SER A 144 29.87 -11.76 -7.15
N PHE A 145 28.67 -12.25 -6.84
CA PHE A 145 27.58 -11.41 -6.40
C PHE A 145 26.59 -12.16 -5.51
N GLU A 146 25.77 -11.40 -4.81
CA GLU A 146 24.57 -11.85 -4.13
C GLU A 146 23.44 -10.85 -4.42
N ILE A 147 22.27 -11.35 -4.81
CA ILE A 147 21.05 -10.55 -4.92
C ILE A 147 20.04 -11.17 -3.97
N GLU A 148 19.41 -10.35 -3.13
CA GLU A 148 18.39 -10.79 -2.19
C GLU A 148 17.16 -9.88 -2.25
N LEU A 149 15.97 -10.47 -2.38
CA LEU A 149 14.68 -9.77 -2.33
C LEU A 149 13.78 -10.47 -1.31
N SER A 150 12.98 -9.70 -0.59
CA SER A 150 12.01 -10.22 0.39
C SER A 150 10.65 -9.55 0.25
N GLY A 151 9.60 -10.35 0.29
CA GLY A 151 8.21 -9.90 0.15
C GLY A 151 7.30 -11.04 -0.32
N TYR A 152 6.10 -10.70 -0.75
CA TYR A 152 5.19 -11.70 -1.31
C TYR A 152 5.62 -12.05 -2.73
N ILE A 153 5.88 -13.32 -3.02
CA ILE A 153 6.08 -13.81 -4.38
C ILE A 153 4.78 -14.42 -4.88
N ASP A 154 4.28 -13.93 -6.01
CA ASP A 154 3.13 -14.56 -6.67
C ASP A 154 3.57 -15.56 -7.73
N THR A 155 3.68 -16.83 -7.32
CA THR A 155 4.05 -17.95 -8.19
C THR A 155 2.87 -18.51 -8.97
N SER A 156 1.67 -17.94 -8.88
CA SER A 156 0.54 -18.37 -9.71
C SER A 156 0.86 -18.16 -11.21
N SER A 157 0.27 -18.99 -12.07
CA SER A 157 0.40 -18.83 -13.52
C SER A 157 -0.07 -17.43 -13.92
N GLY A 158 0.73 -16.71 -14.70
CA GLY A 158 0.45 -15.33 -15.07
C GLY A 158 1.45 -14.81 -16.08
N THR A 159 1.08 -13.75 -16.79
CA THR A 159 1.85 -13.22 -17.91
C THR A 159 3.02 -12.36 -17.44
N ASN A 160 4.25 -12.71 -17.87
CA ASN A 160 5.44 -11.84 -17.81
C ASN A 160 5.76 -11.23 -16.44
N LYS A 161 5.44 -11.95 -15.37
CA LYS A 161 5.89 -11.61 -14.02
C LYS A 161 7.42 -11.58 -14.01
N VAL A 162 8.01 -10.53 -13.47
CA VAL A 162 9.48 -10.41 -13.35
C VAL A 162 9.81 -10.01 -11.93
N ILE A 163 10.58 -10.82 -11.23
CA ILE A 163 11.02 -10.51 -9.85
C ILE A 163 12.20 -9.55 -9.92
N ILE A 164 13.19 -9.86 -10.75
CA ILE A 164 14.30 -8.96 -11.07
C ILE A 164 14.87 -9.29 -12.46
N ASP A 165 15.23 -8.29 -13.25
CA ASP A 165 15.84 -8.43 -14.59
C ASP A 165 16.93 -7.36 -14.81
N LYS A 166 18.03 -7.76 -15.46
CA LYS A 166 19.10 -6.91 -15.99
C LYS A 166 19.15 -7.07 -17.51
N GLY A 167 18.04 -6.71 -18.15
CA GLY A 167 17.82 -6.61 -19.59
C GLY A 167 18.70 -7.49 -20.46
N GLY A 168 18.58 -8.81 -20.33
CA GLY A 168 19.30 -9.74 -21.18
C GLY A 168 20.69 -10.17 -20.71
N ALA A 169 21.03 -9.98 -19.43
CA ALA A 169 22.19 -10.62 -18.80
C ALA A 169 21.77 -11.61 -17.68
N PHE A 170 20.71 -11.25 -16.95
CA PHE A 170 20.26 -11.96 -15.77
C PHE A 170 18.77 -11.71 -15.53
N ILE A 171 18.01 -12.73 -15.16
CA ILE A 171 16.59 -12.59 -14.78
C ILE A 171 16.18 -13.63 -13.74
N ILE A 172 15.31 -13.24 -12.80
CA ILE A 172 14.52 -14.14 -11.95
C ILE A 172 13.04 -13.83 -12.15
N TYR A 173 12.24 -14.88 -12.35
CA TYR A 173 10.79 -14.77 -12.54
C TYR A 173 10.07 -16.06 -12.11
N PRO A 174 8.78 -15.97 -11.72
CA PRO A 174 7.95 -17.15 -11.60
C PRO A 174 7.53 -17.63 -12.99
N ASN A 175 7.69 -18.92 -13.26
CA ASN A 175 7.46 -19.47 -14.60
C ASN A 175 6.12 -20.17 -14.76
N ASN A 176 5.79 -21.00 -13.78
CA ASN A 176 4.56 -21.77 -13.69
C ASN A 176 4.00 -21.63 -12.28
N ALA A 177 2.76 -22.11 -12.09
CA ALA A 177 2.23 -22.36 -10.77
C ALA A 177 3.25 -23.11 -9.92
N ASN A 178 3.75 -22.43 -8.90
CA ASN A 178 4.72 -22.92 -7.93
C ASN A 178 6.18 -23.09 -8.39
N GLU A 179 6.62 -22.40 -9.43
CA GLU A 179 8.04 -22.42 -9.87
C GLU A 179 8.66 -21.03 -9.92
N VAL A 180 9.89 -20.90 -9.41
CA VAL A 180 10.74 -19.72 -9.57
C VAL A 180 11.98 -20.12 -10.38
N ILE A 181 12.26 -19.38 -11.45
CA ILE A 181 13.38 -19.64 -12.36
C ILE A 181 14.36 -18.47 -12.32
N GLY A 182 15.63 -18.77 -12.15
CA GLY A 182 16.75 -17.85 -12.37
C GLY A 182 17.52 -18.22 -13.64
N ILE A 183 17.73 -17.27 -14.54
CA ILE A 183 18.52 -17.45 -15.76
C ILE A 183 19.66 -16.45 -15.78
N VAL A 184 20.86 -16.97 -16.01
CA VAL A 184 21.99 -16.19 -16.53
C VAL A 184 22.08 -16.48 -18.01
N GLY A 185 22.02 -15.45 -18.85
CA GLY A 185 21.92 -15.66 -20.29
C GLY A 185 21.90 -14.37 -21.07
N SER A 186 21.72 -14.48 -22.38
CA SER A 186 21.60 -13.33 -23.28
C SER A 186 20.16 -13.18 -23.76
N ALA A 187 19.66 -11.94 -23.86
CA ALA A 187 18.40 -11.70 -24.55
C ALA A 187 18.51 -12.17 -26.00
N ILE A 188 17.45 -12.80 -26.51
CA ILE A 188 17.37 -13.26 -27.89
C ILE A 188 16.03 -12.86 -28.50
N SER A 189 16.08 -12.57 -29.80
CA SER A 189 14.91 -12.34 -30.64
C SER A 189 14.98 -13.28 -31.85
N ILE A 190 13.89 -14.01 -32.09
CA ILE A 190 13.68 -14.80 -33.32
C ILE A 190 12.53 -14.13 -34.06
N SER A 191 12.79 -13.62 -35.27
CA SER A 191 11.80 -12.76 -35.91
C SER A 191 11.75 -12.84 -37.43
N GLN A 192 10.55 -12.64 -37.96
CA GLN A 192 10.29 -12.14 -39.31
C GLN A 192 9.61 -10.77 -39.16
N THR A 193 10.37 -9.68 -39.29
CA THR A 193 9.84 -8.32 -39.10
C THR A 193 9.39 -7.65 -40.40
N SER A 194 9.56 -8.30 -41.55
CA SER A 194 9.05 -7.81 -42.82
C SER A 194 7.60 -8.22 -43.02
N TYR A 195 6.75 -7.29 -43.45
CA TYR A 195 5.39 -7.58 -43.90
C TYR A 195 5.08 -6.86 -45.22
N TYR A 196 4.04 -7.29 -45.92
CA TYR A 196 3.51 -6.59 -47.09
C TYR A 196 2.13 -6.03 -46.75
N SER A 197 1.96 -4.71 -46.87
CA SER A 197 0.80 -3.99 -46.31
C SER A 197 -0.55 -4.47 -46.82
N SER A 198 -0.62 -5.11 -48.00
CA SER A 198 -1.85 -5.64 -48.59
C SER A 198 -2.02 -7.17 -48.49
N THR A 199 -1.12 -7.91 -47.83
CA THR A 199 -1.29 -9.36 -47.60
C THR A 199 -1.53 -9.64 -46.11
N ALA A 200 -2.79 -9.93 -45.76
CA ALA A 200 -3.20 -10.31 -44.41
C ALA A 200 -4.12 -11.53 -44.42
N SER A 201 -4.27 -12.19 -43.28
CA SER A 201 -5.21 -13.29 -43.07
C SER A 201 -6.19 -12.96 -41.96
N SER A 202 -7.45 -13.36 -42.14
CA SER A 202 -8.54 -13.11 -41.21
C SER A 202 -8.67 -14.29 -40.25
N VAL A 203 -8.21 -14.14 -39.01
CA VAL A 203 -8.29 -15.16 -37.97
C VAL A 203 -9.65 -15.08 -37.28
N TYR A 204 -10.45 -16.13 -37.39
CA TYR A 204 -11.76 -16.24 -36.72
C TYR A 204 -12.26 -17.68 -36.73
N SER A 205 -13.07 -18.06 -35.73
CA SER A 205 -13.71 -19.37 -35.64
C SER A 205 -12.70 -20.51 -35.87
N ALA A 206 -12.96 -21.38 -36.84
CA ALA A 206 -12.09 -22.49 -37.23
C ALA A 206 -10.91 -22.11 -38.15
N ASN A 207 -10.83 -20.86 -38.62
CA ASN A 207 -9.76 -20.38 -39.49
C ASN A 207 -8.56 -19.92 -38.66
N TRP A 208 -7.60 -20.82 -38.50
CA TRP A 208 -6.37 -20.57 -37.76
C TRP A 208 -5.20 -20.47 -38.72
N TYR A 209 -4.19 -19.71 -38.31
CA TYR A 209 -3.00 -19.47 -39.11
C TYR A 209 -1.76 -19.64 -38.25
N GLY A 210 -0.62 -19.88 -38.86
CA GLY A 210 0.60 -20.15 -38.12
C GLY A 210 1.86 -19.93 -38.92
N GLN A 211 2.99 -20.01 -38.24
CA GLN A 211 4.31 -19.85 -38.81
C GLN A 211 5.25 -20.82 -38.10
N THR A 212 5.95 -21.67 -38.83
CA THR A 212 7.04 -22.46 -38.24
C THR A 212 8.31 -21.64 -38.11
N PHE A 213 9.16 -22.03 -37.17
CA PHE A 213 10.47 -21.44 -36.93
C PHE A 213 11.42 -22.46 -36.29
N ILE A 214 12.72 -22.18 -36.36
CA ILE A 214 13.76 -22.99 -35.74
C ILE A 214 14.64 -22.07 -34.87
N PRO A 215 14.68 -22.27 -33.54
CA PRO A 215 15.65 -21.60 -32.68
C PRO A 215 17.07 -22.01 -33.07
N ILE A 216 17.98 -21.04 -33.17
CA ILE A 216 19.40 -21.30 -33.44
C ILE A 216 20.17 -21.65 -32.15
N SER A 217 19.60 -21.32 -30.98
CA SER A 217 20.10 -21.63 -29.65
C SER A 217 18.95 -22.11 -28.76
N ASP A 218 19.27 -22.85 -27.69
CA ASP A 218 18.30 -23.12 -26.64
C ASP A 218 17.74 -21.78 -26.14
N THR A 219 16.42 -21.66 -26.08
CA THR A 219 15.75 -20.36 -25.80
C THR A 219 14.59 -20.56 -24.84
N TYR A 220 14.53 -19.75 -23.78
CA TYR A 220 13.33 -19.59 -22.96
C TYR A 220 12.52 -18.42 -23.51
N VAL A 221 11.32 -18.71 -24.00
CA VAL A 221 10.46 -17.71 -24.66
C VAL A 221 9.45 -17.15 -23.69
N ASN A 222 9.35 -15.83 -23.60
CA ASN A 222 8.46 -15.16 -22.65
C ASN A 222 7.28 -14.46 -23.33
N ASN A 223 7.50 -13.92 -24.53
CA ASN A 223 6.48 -13.20 -25.27
C ASN A 223 6.66 -13.31 -26.78
N ILE A 224 5.55 -13.06 -27.48
CA ILE A 224 5.47 -13.06 -28.92
C ILE A 224 4.75 -11.78 -29.35
N THR A 225 5.29 -11.04 -30.31
CA THR A 225 4.66 -9.88 -30.91
C THR A 225 4.20 -10.22 -32.33
N LEU A 226 2.96 -9.86 -32.65
CA LEU A 226 2.41 -9.91 -34.02
C LEU A 226 2.05 -8.53 -34.51
N TRP A 227 2.01 -8.37 -35.84
CA TRP A 227 1.41 -7.21 -36.48
C TRP A 227 -0.06 -7.50 -36.80
N CYS A 228 -0.98 -6.90 -36.05
CA CYS A 228 -2.39 -7.22 -36.14
C CYS A 228 -3.32 -6.01 -35.92
N GLN A 229 -4.60 -6.18 -36.28
CA GLN A 229 -5.68 -5.25 -35.92
C GLN A 229 -7.00 -6.01 -35.75
N LYS A 230 -7.92 -5.47 -34.95
CA LYS A 230 -9.30 -5.96 -34.93
C LYS A 230 -10.14 -5.35 -36.04
N ILE A 231 -11.12 -6.11 -36.52
CA ILE A 231 -12.16 -5.66 -37.43
C ILE A 231 -13.49 -5.72 -36.69
N LEU A 232 -14.18 -4.58 -36.61
CA LEU A 232 -15.41 -4.41 -35.83
C LEU A 232 -15.21 -4.79 -34.35
N SER A 233 -16.04 -5.68 -33.82
CA SER A 233 -16.11 -5.98 -32.38
C SER A 233 -15.98 -7.48 -32.09
N PRO A 234 -14.81 -8.10 -32.38
CA PRO A 234 -14.58 -9.49 -32.01
C PRO A 234 -14.61 -9.63 -30.48
N SER A 235 -15.24 -10.70 -30.01
CA SER A 235 -15.34 -11.05 -28.59
C SER A 235 -14.40 -12.21 -28.24
N GLY A 236 -14.27 -12.51 -26.95
CA GLY A 236 -13.38 -13.57 -26.47
C GLY A 236 -11.90 -13.23 -26.65
N ASN A 237 -11.06 -14.27 -26.68
CA ASN A 237 -9.60 -14.11 -26.74
C ASN A 237 -9.07 -14.32 -28.16
N PHE A 238 -8.10 -13.48 -28.53
CA PHE A 238 -7.16 -13.80 -29.59
C PHE A 238 -5.92 -14.44 -28.95
N ASN A 239 -5.63 -15.68 -29.33
CA ASN A 239 -4.56 -16.49 -28.75
C ASN A 239 -3.42 -16.68 -29.73
N ILE A 240 -2.20 -16.69 -29.19
CA ILE A 240 -0.99 -17.17 -29.85
C ILE A 240 -0.46 -18.34 -29.03
N SER A 241 -0.21 -19.47 -29.69
CA SER A 241 0.30 -20.66 -29.04
C SER A 241 1.57 -21.14 -29.73
N ILE A 242 2.49 -21.70 -28.94
CA ILE A 242 3.66 -22.41 -29.44
C ILE A 242 3.35 -23.91 -29.44
N TYR A 243 3.64 -24.60 -30.53
CA TYR A 243 3.45 -26.04 -30.71
C TYR A 243 4.76 -26.72 -31.11
N ALA A 244 4.86 -28.01 -30.77
CA ALA A 244 5.75 -28.92 -31.48
C ALA A 244 5.29 -29.08 -32.94
N THR A 245 6.14 -29.63 -33.80
CA THR A 245 5.78 -29.89 -35.20
C THR A 245 5.95 -31.35 -35.61
N SER A 246 5.15 -31.76 -36.59
CA SER A 246 5.32 -33.00 -37.33
C SER A 246 5.04 -32.73 -38.81
N GLY A 247 5.94 -33.13 -39.70
CA GLY A 247 5.81 -32.83 -41.13
C GLY A 247 5.83 -31.33 -41.48
N GLY A 248 6.43 -30.49 -40.63
CA GLY A 248 6.52 -29.04 -40.86
C GLY A 248 5.27 -28.25 -40.50
N VAL A 249 4.32 -28.84 -39.76
CA VAL A 249 3.09 -28.17 -39.30
C VAL A 249 2.85 -28.41 -37.80
N PRO A 250 2.03 -27.59 -37.11
CA PRO A 250 1.71 -27.77 -35.69
C PRO A 250 1.15 -29.16 -35.37
N THR A 251 1.51 -29.70 -34.21
CA THR A 251 0.98 -30.98 -33.72
C THR A 251 0.90 -31.02 -32.18
N GLY A 252 0.03 -31.89 -31.67
CA GLY A 252 -0.12 -32.10 -30.23
C GLY A 252 -0.80 -30.95 -29.49
N ALA A 253 -0.59 -30.89 -28.18
CA ALA A 253 -1.06 -29.80 -27.33
C ALA A 253 -0.11 -28.59 -27.40
N PRO A 254 -0.60 -27.35 -27.16
CA PRO A 254 0.27 -26.19 -27.09
C PRO A 254 1.26 -26.32 -25.93
N LEU A 255 2.51 -25.95 -26.18
CA LEU A 255 3.59 -25.90 -25.20
C LEU A 255 3.51 -24.65 -24.31
N ALA A 256 2.99 -23.55 -24.87
CA ALA A 256 2.70 -22.30 -24.17
C ALA A 256 1.63 -21.52 -24.94
N VAL A 257 0.88 -20.67 -24.25
CA VAL A 257 -0.20 -19.85 -24.82
C VAL A 257 -0.14 -18.43 -24.28
N GLY A 258 -0.09 -17.44 -25.17
CA GLY A 258 -0.39 -16.05 -24.86
C GLY A 258 -1.79 -15.71 -25.35
N ALA A 259 -2.56 -15.00 -24.53
CA ALA A 259 -3.93 -14.61 -24.86
C ALA A 259 -4.20 -13.16 -24.45
N ILE A 260 -4.89 -12.43 -25.31
CA ILE A 260 -5.43 -11.10 -24.99
C ILE A 260 -6.89 -11.05 -25.41
N SER A 261 -7.70 -10.24 -24.73
CA SER A 261 -9.07 -9.98 -25.16
C SER A 261 -9.05 -9.38 -26.57
N ALA A 262 -9.73 -10.01 -27.52
CA ALA A 262 -9.76 -9.56 -28.91
C ALA A 262 -10.34 -8.13 -29.03
N SER A 263 -11.21 -7.75 -28.08
CA SER A 263 -11.82 -6.42 -28.02
C SER A 263 -10.83 -5.30 -27.66
N THR A 264 -9.69 -5.59 -27.03
CA THR A 264 -8.70 -4.56 -26.62
C THR A 264 -7.67 -4.27 -27.71
N ILE A 265 -7.57 -5.11 -28.74
CA ILE A 265 -6.68 -4.89 -29.89
C ILE A 265 -7.12 -3.62 -30.64
N SER A 266 -6.16 -2.83 -31.12
CA SER A 266 -6.42 -1.62 -31.90
C SER A 266 -7.18 -1.90 -33.20
N THR A 267 -8.02 -0.95 -33.63
CA THR A 267 -8.64 -0.94 -34.97
C THR A 267 -7.65 -0.57 -36.08
N THR A 268 -6.47 -0.07 -35.70
CA THR A 268 -5.37 0.27 -36.61
C THR A 268 -4.27 -0.79 -36.51
N ALA A 269 -3.76 -1.25 -37.65
CA ALA A 269 -2.66 -2.21 -37.70
C ALA A 269 -1.43 -1.72 -36.96
N GLY A 270 -0.92 -2.56 -36.04
CA GLY A 270 0.24 -2.28 -35.23
C GLY A 270 0.80 -3.53 -34.57
N ALA A 271 1.96 -3.36 -33.94
CA ALA A 271 2.58 -4.39 -33.12
C ALA A 271 1.76 -4.62 -31.84
N GLN A 272 1.43 -5.87 -31.57
CA GLN A 272 0.74 -6.32 -30.37
C GLN A 272 1.54 -7.44 -29.72
N THR A 273 1.97 -7.23 -28.48
CA THR A 273 2.70 -8.24 -27.70
C THR A 273 1.73 -9.11 -26.92
N PHE A 274 2.00 -10.40 -26.94
CA PHE A 274 1.31 -11.48 -26.24
C PHE A 274 2.31 -12.10 -25.30
N TYR A 275 2.10 -11.90 -24.01
CA TYR A 275 2.87 -12.55 -22.98
C TYR A 275 2.35 -13.97 -22.79
N LEU A 276 3.26 -14.94 -22.72
CA LEU A 276 2.90 -16.33 -22.51
C LEU A 276 2.48 -16.54 -21.05
N ASN A 277 1.52 -17.44 -20.84
CA ASN A 277 1.07 -17.88 -19.52
C ASN A 277 2.17 -18.58 -18.70
N ASN A 278 3.16 -19.12 -19.41
CA ASN A 278 4.39 -19.67 -18.88
C ASN A 278 5.52 -19.49 -19.90
N SER A 279 6.76 -19.31 -19.44
CA SER A 279 7.92 -19.43 -20.32
C SER A 279 8.07 -20.88 -20.75
N VAL A 280 8.50 -21.07 -21.99
CA VAL A 280 8.77 -22.38 -22.56
C VAL A 280 10.20 -22.47 -23.05
N LYS A 281 10.88 -23.54 -22.66
CA LYS A 281 12.20 -23.89 -23.22
C LYS A 281 12.02 -24.49 -24.60
N LEU A 282 12.61 -23.86 -25.60
CA LEU A 282 12.73 -24.36 -26.97
C LEU A 282 14.17 -24.78 -27.23
N ASN A 283 14.37 -25.99 -27.72
CA ASN A 283 15.70 -26.48 -28.06
C ASN A 283 16.21 -25.97 -29.41
N SER A 284 17.51 -25.68 -29.47
CA SER A 284 18.20 -25.35 -30.73
C SER A 284 18.00 -26.43 -31.79
N GLY A 285 17.77 -26.01 -33.04
CA GLY A 285 17.68 -26.89 -34.20
C GLY A 285 16.37 -27.67 -34.33
N ILE A 286 15.44 -27.54 -33.38
CA ILE A 286 14.12 -28.17 -33.44
C ILE A 286 13.10 -27.22 -34.07
N THR A 287 12.28 -27.73 -34.99
CA THR A 287 11.20 -26.94 -35.60
C THR A 287 9.98 -26.86 -34.67
N TYR A 288 9.58 -25.64 -34.36
CA TYR A 288 8.35 -25.31 -33.63
C TYR A 288 7.39 -24.53 -34.53
N ALA A 289 6.14 -24.41 -34.10
CA ALA A 289 5.15 -23.60 -34.80
C ALA A 289 4.44 -22.62 -33.87
N LEU A 290 4.22 -21.41 -34.37
CA LEU A 290 3.23 -20.49 -33.84
C LEU A 290 1.87 -20.83 -34.44
N ALA A 291 0.81 -20.73 -33.65
CA ALA A 291 -0.57 -20.80 -34.11
C ALA A 291 -1.38 -19.64 -33.54
N PHE A 292 -2.12 -18.96 -34.40
CA PHE A 292 -2.95 -17.79 -34.12
C PHE A 292 -4.42 -18.20 -34.25
N SER A 293 -5.20 -17.95 -33.20
CA SER A 293 -6.61 -18.35 -33.15
C SER A 293 -7.50 -17.27 -32.51
N CYS A 294 -8.69 -17.08 -33.06
CA CYS A 294 -9.75 -16.24 -32.49
C CYS A 294 -11.07 -17.02 -32.53
N PRO A 295 -11.27 -18.02 -31.65
CA PRO A 295 -12.36 -18.98 -31.76
C PRO A 295 -13.76 -18.35 -31.69
N SER A 296 -13.91 -17.27 -30.92
CA SER A 296 -15.18 -16.55 -30.74
C SER A 296 -15.44 -15.49 -31.84
N GLY A 297 -14.50 -15.29 -32.77
CA GLY A 297 -14.67 -14.42 -33.92
C GLY A 297 -15.54 -15.05 -35.02
N ASP A 298 -16.03 -14.22 -35.94
CA ASP A 298 -16.80 -14.61 -37.11
C ASP A 298 -16.33 -13.88 -38.38
N ALA A 299 -16.97 -14.15 -39.53
CA ALA A 299 -16.57 -13.58 -40.82
C ALA A 299 -16.68 -12.04 -40.90
N SER A 300 -17.44 -11.40 -40.00
CA SER A 300 -17.57 -9.94 -39.85
C SER A 300 -16.69 -9.40 -38.73
N ASN A 301 -16.54 -10.15 -37.63
CA ASN A 301 -15.82 -9.76 -36.42
C ASN A 301 -14.58 -10.63 -36.21
N TYR A 302 -13.41 -10.17 -36.65
CA TYR A 302 -12.19 -10.98 -36.70
C TYR A 302 -10.92 -10.18 -36.45
N ILE A 303 -9.79 -10.89 -36.29
CA ILE A 303 -8.45 -10.29 -36.21
C ILE A 303 -7.74 -10.47 -37.54
N LYS A 304 -7.16 -9.40 -38.09
CA LYS A 304 -6.24 -9.51 -39.22
C LYS A 304 -4.81 -9.66 -38.72
N VAL A 305 -4.07 -10.60 -39.31
CA VAL A 305 -2.63 -10.78 -39.10
C VAL A 305 -1.88 -10.61 -40.41
N TRP A 306 -0.80 -9.84 -40.40
CA TRP A 306 -0.07 -9.48 -41.62
C TRP A 306 1.03 -10.48 -41.96
N SER A 307 1.19 -10.69 -43.25
CA SER A 307 2.21 -11.57 -43.82
C SER A 307 3.03 -10.84 -44.88
N LYS A 308 4.25 -11.32 -45.10
CA LYS A 308 5.04 -11.01 -46.27
C LYS A 308 4.50 -11.79 -47.47
N ASN A 309 4.40 -11.14 -48.63
CA ASN A 309 3.94 -11.75 -49.88
C ASN A 309 5.00 -12.64 -50.58
N SER A 310 5.92 -13.20 -49.80
CA SER A 310 6.98 -14.10 -50.23
C SER A 310 7.40 -14.98 -49.05
N ASP A 311 7.96 -16.14 -49.33
CA ASP A 311 8.67 -16.99 -48.37
C ASP A 311 10.08 -16.41 -48.15
N ALA A 312 10.17 -15.45 -47.23
CA ALA A 312 11.37 -14.69 -46.90
C ALA A 312 12.07 -15.19 -45.62
N TYR A 313 11.41 -16.00 -44.80
CA TYR A 313 11.93 -16.56 -43.57
C TYR A 313 12.41 -17.99 -43.79
N THR A 314 13.69 -18.13 -44.14
CA THR A 314 14.34 -19.38 -44.57
C THR A 314 14.11 -20.60 -43.65
N SER A 315 13.91 -20.38 -42.36
CA SER A 315 13.79 -21.43 -41.35
C SER A 315 12.35 -21.70 -40.91
N GLY A 316 11.38 -21.34 -41.75
CA GLY A 316 9.98 -21.48 -41.42
C GLY A 316 9.09 -21.56 -42.64
N THR A 317 7.81 -21.80 -42.36
CA THR A 317 6.78 -21.94 -43.37
C THR A 317 5.45 -21.52 -42.73
N LYS A 318 4.69 -20.71 -43.45
CA LYS A 318 3.30 -20.43 -43.07
C LYS A 318 2.49 -21.71 -43.01
N CYS A 319 1.62 -21.78 -42.00
CA CYS A 319 0.63 -22.82 -41.84
C CYS A 319 -0.78 -22.21 -41.81
N SER A 320 -1.79 -22.97 -42.23
CA SER A 320 -3.20 -22.62 -42.06
C SER A 320 -4.06 -23.84 -41.76
N SER A 321 -5.10 -23.65 -40.97
CA SER A 321 -6.11 -24.65 -40.63
C SER A 321 -7.50 -24.03 -40.82
N SER A 322 -8.44 -24.83 -41.30
CA SER A 322 -9.86 -24.48 -41.43
C SER A 322 -10.76 -25.30 -40.51
N ASP A 323 -10.17 -26.05 -39.58
CA ASP A 323 -10.83 -27.01 -38.69
C ASP A 323 -10.32 -26.89 -37.24
N SER A 324 -10.08 -25.65 -36.81
CA SER A 324 -9.68 -25.31 -35.44
C SER A 324 -8.38 -26.00 -35.00
N GLY A 325 -7.42 -26.11 -35.91
CA GLY A 325 -6.10 -26.67 -35.64
C GLY A 325 -6.03 -28.20 -35.65
N THR A 326 -7.10 -28.88 -36.09
CA THR A 326 -7.12 -30.35 -36.19
C THR A 326 -6.22 -30.83 -37.33
N SER A 327 -6.27 -30.16 -38.47
CA SER A 327 -5.37 -30.39 -39.61
C SER A 327 -4.78 -29.08 -40.12
N TRP A 328 -3.58 -29.16 -40.68
CA TRP A 328 -2.80 -28.00 -41.11
C TRP A 328 -2.26 -28.18 -42.52
N THR A 329 -2.26 -27.09 -43.27
CA THR A 329 -1.71 -27.02 -44.62
C THR A 329 -0.56 -26.01 -44.63
N ALA A 330 0.56 -26.38 -45.25
CA ALA A 330 1.69 -25.48 -45.48
C ALA A 330 1.41 -24.50 -46.63
N GLY A 331 1.85 -23.26 -46.49
CA GLY A 331 1.77 -22.20 -47.49
C GLY A 331 3.15 -21.69 -47.93
N SER A 332 3.17 -20.64 -48.76
CA SER A 332 4.40 -20.11 -49.40
C SER A 332 4.67 -18.63 -49.08
N PHE A 333 4.21 -18.17 -47.92
CA PHE A 333 4.37 -16.81 -47.39
C PHE A 333 4.85 -16.89 -45.95
N ASP A 334 5.20 -15.77 -45.33
CA ASP A 334 5.53 -15.73 -43.90
C ASP A 334 4.72 -14.70 -43.14
N TYR A 335 4.32 -15.01 -41.91
CA TYR A 335 3.73 -14.01 -41.02
C TYR A 335 4.78 -13.11 -40.39
N TYR A 336 4.39 -11.88 -40.09
CA TYR A 336 5.16 -11.05 -39.17
C TYR A 336 5.12 -11.69 -37.78
N PHE A 337 6.28 -11.90 -37.17
CA PHE A 337 6.38 -12.27 -35.77
C PHE A 337 7.71 -11.81 -35.18
N VAL A 338 7.69 -11.53 -33.88
CA VAL A 338 8.90 -11.38 -33.06
C VAL A 338 8.71 -12.22 -31.82
N LEU A 339 9.59 -13.18 -31.61
CA LEU A 339 9.63 -14.01 -30.42
C LEU A 339 10.78 -13.54 -29.56
N SER A 340 10.49 -13.13 -28.32
CA SER A 340 11.48 -12.58 -27.39
C SER A 340 11.67 -13.50 -26.20
N GLY A 341 12.92 -13.66 -25.79
CA GLY A 341 13.29 -14.58 -24.73
C GLY A 341 14.75 -14.48 -24.32
N TYR A 342 15.25 -15.55 -23.71
CA TYR A 342 16.63 -15.66 -23.22
C TYR A 342 17.30 -16.92 -23.76
N THR A 343 18.52 -16.78 -24.28
CA THR A 343 19.44 -17.91 -24.47
C THR A 343 20.18 -18.15 -23.15
N PRO A 344 19.90 -19.24 -22.43
CA PRO A 344 20.49 -19.48 -21.12
C PRO A 344 21.94 -19.94 -21.25
N ALA A 345 22.83 -19.31 -20.51
CA ALA A 345 24.13 -19.90 -20.17
C ALA A 345 23.97 -20.88 -19.00
N VAL A 346 23.15 -20.50 -18.01
CA VAL A 346 22.78 -21.33 -16.85
C VAL A 346 21.32 -21.07 -16.50
N THR A 347 20.63 -22.13 -16.06
CA THR A 347 19.27 -22.05 -15.52
C THR A 347 19.21 -22.73 -14.17
N LEU A 348 18.60 -22.06 -13.20
CA LEU A 348 18.26 -22.59 -11.88
C LEU A 348 16.74 -22.58 -11.73
N THR A 349 16.19 -23.65 -11.20
CA THR A 349 14.74 -23.80 -10.96
C THR A 349 14.50 -24.23 -9.53
N ALA A 350 13.68 -23.47 -8.82
CA ALA A 350 13.07 -23.85 -7.56
C ALA A 350 11.61 -24.26 -7.84
N SER A 351 11.21 -25.44 -7.38
CA SER A 351 9.88 -26.00 -7.64
C SER A 351 9.13 -26.23 -6.32
N GLY A 352 7.80 -26.10 -6.35
CA GLY A 352 6.97 -26.27 -5.15
C GLY A 352 6.88 -25.01 -4.28
N ILE A 353 7.24 -23.84 -4.82
CA ILE A 353 7.19 -22.56 -4.12
C ILE A 353 5.76 -22.01 -4.19
N ILE A 354 4.98 -22.14 -3.12
CA ILE A 354 3.61 -21.63 -3.07
C ILE A 354 3.64 -20.10 -3.04
N SER A 355 2.65 -19.40 -3.59
CA SER A 355 2.59 -17.94 -3.44
C SER A 355 2.52 -17.55 -1.95
N GLY A 356 3.28 -16.53 -1.54
CA GLY A 356 3.41 -16.15 -0.14
C GLY A 356 4.62 -15.28 0.15
N ASP A 357 4.80 -14.92 1.43
CA ASP A 357 6.00 -14.23 1.89
C ASP A 357 7.22 -15.14 1.81
N HIS A 358 8.21 -14.70 1.04
CA HIS A 358 9.44 -15.42 0.81
C HIS A 358 10.62 -14.47 0.70
N SER A 359 11.81 -14.98 1.03
CA SER A 359 13.07 -14.37 0.65
C SER A 359 13.70 -15.17 -0.49
N ILE A 360 14.02 -14.50 -1.60
CA ILE A 360 14.76 -15.09 -2.71
C ILE A 360 16.16 -14.58 -2.65
N LYS A 361 17.13 -15.49 -2.75
CA LYS A 361 18.52 -15.13 -2.86
C LYS A 361 19.21 -15.90 -3.97
N ILE A 362 19.93 -15.19 -4.83
CA ILE A 362 20.84 -15.82 -5.80
C ILE A 362 22.27 -15.39 -5.49
N VAL A 363 23.19 -16.36 -5.56
CA VAL A 363 24.60 -16.16 -5.23
C VAL A 363 25.45 -16.76 -6.32
N LEU A 364 26.41 -15.99 -6.83
CA LEU A 364 27.55 -16.54 -7.56
C LEU A 364 28.78 -16.42 -6.68
N ALA A 365 29.31 -17.57 -6.24
CA ALA A 365 30.52 -17.62 -5.43
C ALA A 365 31.33 -18.88 -5.77
N GLY A 366 32.65 -18.73 -5.89
CA GLY A 366 33.55 -19.86 -6.16
C GLY A 366 33.23 -20.61 -7.47
N GLY A 367 32.65 -19.93 -8.47
CA GLY A 367 32.25 -20.53 -9.75
C GLY A 367 30.97 -21.39 -9.68
N THR A 368 30.18 -21.25 -8.61
CA THR A 368 28.87 -21.92 -8.46
C THR A 368 27.79 -20.86 -8.32
N LEU A 369 26.79 -20.92 -9.21
CA LEU A 369 25.57 -20.13 -9.10
C LEU A 369 24.55 -20.93 -8.28
N SER A 370 23.97 -20.34 -7.25
CA SER A 370 23.06 -20.98 -6.30
C SER A 370 21.81 -20.14 -6.10
N LEU A 371 20.64 -20.77 -6.09
CA LEU A 371 19.34 -20.17 -5.83
C LEU A 371 18.80 -20.69 -4.50
N TYR A 372 18.46 -19.77 -3.61
CA TYR A 372 17.87 -20.04 -2.31
C TYR A 372 16.49 -19.40 -2.21
N ILE A 373 15.57 -20.11 -1.55
CA ILE A 373 14.28 -19.59 -1.11
C ILE A 373 14.21 -19.81 0.41
N ASP A 374 13.94 -18.76 1.17
CA ASP A 374 13.85 -18.82 2.65
C ASP A 374 15.09 -19.41 3.33
N GLY A 375 16.27 -19.12 2.75
CA GLY A 375 17.55 -19.66 3.22
C GLY A 375 17.79 -21.13 2.86
N VAL A 376 16.84 -21.82 2.25
CA VAL A 376 16.98 -23.20 1.75
C VAL A 376 17.58 -23.17 0.35
N LEU A 377 18.63 -23.97 0.11
CA LEU A 377 19.22 -24.12 -1.22
C LEU A 377 18.29 -24.97 -2.10
N GLU A 378 17.65 -24.34 -3.08
CA GLU A 378 16.72 -25.00 -4.01
C GLU A 378 17.45 -25.59 -5.22
N ASN A 379 18.43 -24.87 -5.75
CA ASN A 379 19.16 -25.31 -6.93
C ASN A 379 20.55 -24.68 -7.00
N SER A 380 21.50 -25.37 -7.65
CA SER A 380 22.82 -24.82 -7.95
C SER A 380 23.39 -25.42 -9.23
N ALA A 381 24.23 -24.65 -9.93
CA ALA A 381 24.92 -25.08 -11.13
C ALA A 381 26.31 -24.44 -11.22
N ALA A 382 27.25 -25.14 -11.87
CA ALA A 382 28.55 -24.57 -12.16
C ALA A 382 28.42 -23.42 -13.16
N TYR A 383 29.03 -22.28 -12.84
CA TYR A 383 29.13 -21.12 -13.72
C TYR A 383 30.46 -20.43 -13.49
N VAL A 384 31.45 -20.78 -14.31
CA VAL A 384 32.82 -20.23 -14.23
C VAL A 384 32.97 -19.12 -15.28
N SER A 385 32.14 -18.09 -15.14
CA SER A 385 32.16 -16.92 -16.03
C SER A 385 31.68 -15.69 -15.26
N SER A 386 31.63 -14.56 -15.95
CA SER A 386 31.05 -13.32 -15.44
C SER A 386 29.71 -13.05 -16.11
N ILE A 387 28.76 -12.53 -15.35
CA ILE A 387 27.57 -11.91 -15.92
C ILE A 387 28.03 -10.78 -16.84
N ALA A 388 27.50 -10.75 -18.06
CA ALA A 388 27.84 -9.72 -19.03
C ALA A 388 27.27 -8.38 -18.59
N ASP A 389 28.14 -7.37 -18.55
CA ASP A 389 27.73 -5.97 -18.42
C ASP A 389 26.97 -5.55 -19.69
N ASN A 390 25.90 -4.80 -19.50
CA ASN A 390 25.09 -4.22 -20.56
C ASN A 390 24.52 -2.86 -20.10
N PRO A 391 24.16 -1.95 -21.03
CA PRO A 391 23.67 -0.63 -20.66
C PRO A 391 22.18 -0.62 -20.22
N THR A 392 21.64 -1.76 -19.80
CA THR A 392 20.21 -1.86 -19.44
C THR A 392 20.00 -1.59 -17.97
N ASN A 393 18.90 -0.92 -17.64
CA ASN A 393 18.51 -0.70 -16.25
C ASN A 393 18.09 -2.01 -15.57
N TRP A 394 18.17 -2.03 -14.24
CA TRP A 394 17.56 -3.07 -13.44
C TRP A 394 16.06 -2.84 -13.32
N CYS A 395 15.27 -3.88 -13.50
CA CYS A 395 13.83 -3.87 -13.32
C CYS A 395 13.47 -4.85 -12.21
N ILE A 396 12.75 -4.41 -11.18
CA ILE A 396 12.41 -5.19 -9.98
C ILE A 396 10.89 -5.21 -9.78
N ALA A 397 10.33 -6.38 -9.44
CA ALA A 397 8.93 -6.57 -9.07
C ALA A 397 7.89 -6.11 -10.12
N GLN A 398 8.12 -6.41 -11.40
CA GLN A 398 7.20 -6.03 -12.48
C GLN A 398 6.04 -7.01 -12.64
N ASN A 399 4.94 -6.49 -13.20
CA ASN A 399 3.76 -7.25 -13.61
C ASN A 399 3.14 -8.11 -12.50
N GLY A 400 3.18 -7.61 -11.26
CA GLY A 400 2.58 -8.29 -10.11
C GLY A 400 3.31 -9.57 -9.70
N SER A 401 4.57 -9.75 -10.09
CA SER A 401 5.42 -10.84 -9.60
C SER A 401 5.56 -10.82 -8.09
N MET A 402 5.58 -9.61 -7.52
CA MET A 402 5.55 -9.37 -6.08
C MET A 402 4.48 -8.32 -5.77
N PRO A 403 3.31 -8.70 -5.23
CA PRO A 403 2.26 -7.77 -4.80
C PRO A 403 2.76 -6.73 -3.78
N TYR A 404 3.70 -7.12 -2.93
CA TYR A 404 4.47 -6.21 -2.09
C TYR A 404 5.91 -6.71 -1.88
N LEU A 405 6.81 -5.78 -1.62
CA LEU A 405 8.24 -5.98 -1.42
C LEU A 405 8.69 -5.28 -0.13
N TYR A 406 9.33 -5.99 0.77
CA TYR A 406 9.94 -5.42 1.97
C TYR A 406 11.29 -4.77 1.66
N TYR A 407 12.15 -5.48 0.93
CA TYR A 407 13.44 -4.94 0.50
C TYR A 407 13.97 -5.64 -0.75
N ALA A 408 14.89 -4.95 -1.44
CA ALA A 408 15.77 -5.51 -2.46
C ALA A 408 17.21 -5.09 -2.19
N LYS A 409 18.15 -6.03 -2.36
CA LYS A 409 19.59 -5.84 -2.12
C LYS A 409 20.41 -6.45 -3.24
N ILE A 410 21.49 -5.75 -3.61
CA ILE A 410 22.51 -6.23 -4.55
C ILE A 410 23.88 -6.03 -3.91
N THR A 411 24.62 -7.11 -3.79
CA THR A 411 25.99 -7.18 -3.28
C THR A 411 26.90 -7.64 -4.40
N VAL A 412 27.94 -6.88 -4.70
CA VAL A 412 28.93 -7.21 -5.76
C VAL A 412 30.30 -7.34 -5.12
N GLY A 413 31.01 -8.43 -5.40
CA GLY A 413 32.34 -8.68 -4.85
C GLY A 413 32.38 -8.71 -3.30
N GLY A 414 31.27 -9.06 -2.65
CA GLY A 414 31.14 -9.06 -1.19
C GLY A 414 30.88 -7.69 -0.56
N VAL A 415 30.63 -6.65 -1.35
CA VAL A 415 30.28 -5.30 -0.88
C VAL A 415 28.83 -5.00 -1.26
N LEU A 416 28.02 -4.51 -0.33
CA LEU A 416 26.65 -4.07 -0.62
C LEU A 416 26.70 -2.84 -1.54
N LYS A 417 26.06 -2.94 -2.71
CA LYS A 417 26.09 -1.92 -3.77
C LYS A 417 24.73 -1.32 -4.09
N GLY A 418 23.65 -1.98 -3.71
CA GLY A 418 22.31 -1.44 -3.77
C GLY A 418 21.47 -1.99 -2.64
N SER A 419 20.70 -1.14 -1.98
CA SER A 419 19.73 -1.55 -0.97
C SER A 419 18.55 -0.59 -0.94
N TRP A 420 17.35 -1.10 -1.15
CA TRP A 420 16.13 -0.30 -1.23
C TRP A 420 15.02 -0.91 -0.39
N THR A 421 14.30 -0.05 0.30
CA THR A 421 13.05 -0.32 1.00
C THR A 421 12.02 0.73 0.55
N TRP A 422 10.75 0.56 0.93
CA TRP A 422 9.80 1.65 0.73
C TRP A 422 10.27 2.93 1.43
N GLU A 423 10.04 4.07 0.78
CA GLU A 423 10.33 5.41 1.30
C GLU A 423 9.20 6.36 0.87
N TYR A 424 8.91 7.37 1.70
CA TYR A 424 7.97 8.45 1.38
C TYR A 424 8.58 9.46 0.39
N ALA A 425 9.03 8.99 -0.77
CA ALA A 425 9.75 9.80 -1.77
C ALA A 425 9.43 9.38 -3.21
N ALA A 426 9.79 10.23 -4.18
CA ALA A 426 9.61 9.94 -5.62
C ALA A 426 10.61 8.89 -6.12
N THR A 427 11.72 8.76 -5.40
CA THR A 427 12.79 7.81 -5.61
C THR A 427 13.07 7.16 -4.27
N PHE A 428 13.43 5.88 -4.26
CA PHE A 428 13.93 5.24 -3.05
C PHE A 428 15.44 5.41 -3.00
N THR A 429 15.91 5.98 -1.90
CA THR A 429 17.32 6.24 -1.67
C THR A 429 18.09 4.92 -1.56
N ASP A 430 19.26 4.84 -2.17
CA ASP A 430 20.16 3.70 -2.00
C ASP A 430 20.80 3.70 -0.60
N LEU A 431 20.29 2.82 0.26
CA LEU A 431 20.76 2.63 1.63
C LEU A 431 22.17 2.01 1.72
N SER A 432 22.74 1.55 0.60
CA SER A 432 24.14 1.11 0.56
C SER A 432 25.15 2.25 0.50
N GLY A 433 24.70 3.47 0.18
CA GLY A 433 25.53 4.66 0.05
C GLY A 433 26.34 4.74 -1.25
N ASN A 434 25.99 3.97 -2.28
CA ASN A 434 26.66 4.01 -3.60
C ASN A 434 25.94 4.91 -4.61
N GLY A 435 24.80 5.51 -4.23
CA GLY A 435 24.05 6.46 -5.06
C GLY A 435 23.22 5.79 -6.16
N ASN A 436 22.93 4.50 -6.03
CA ASN A 436 22.13 3.75 -6.99
C ASN A 436 20.63 3.88 -6.69
N ASP A 437 20.09 5.10 -6.66
CA ASP A 437 18.70 5.34 -6.28
C ASP A 437 17.73 4.64 -7.23
N ALA A 438 16.60 4.19 -6.68
CA ALA A 438 15.57 3.49 -7.43
C ALA A 438 14.38 4.38 -7.75
N THR A 439 13.78 4.20 -8.92
CA THR A 439 12.54 4.85 -9.36
C THR A 439 11.38 3.85 -9.24
N PRO A 440 10.56 3.92 -8.18
CA PRO A 440 9.39 3.06 -8.01
C PRO A 440 8.22 3.50 -8.89
N SER A 441 7.38 2.55 -9.27
CA SER A 441 5.99 2.80 -9.67
C SER A 441 5.05 2.28 -8.60
N PHE A 442 4.00 3.02 -8.26
CA PHE A 442 3.08 2.63 -7.20
C PHE A 442 1.80 2.01 -7.77
N ARG A 443 1.25 1.04 -7.04
CA ARG A 443 -0.08 0.51 -7.33
C ARG A 443 -1.14 1.53 -6.90
N THR A 444 -2.03 1.89 -7.82
CA THR A 444 -3.12 2.85 -7.58
C THR A 444 -4.52 2.23 -7.65
N THR A 445 -4.63 0.98 -8.12
CA THR A 445 -5.89 0.24 -8.23
C THR A 445 -5.86 -1.06 -7.44
N THR A 446 -7.03 -1.45 -6.95
CA THR A 446 -7.22 -2.76 -6.32
C THR A 446 -6.86 -3.89 -7.29
N THR A 447 -6.29 -4.98 -6.78
CA THR A 447 -6.12 -6.22 -7.57
C THR A 447 -7.44 -6.95 -7.78
N ASP A 448 -8.44 -6.67 -6.97
CA ASP A 448 -9.81 -7.19 -7.11
C ASP A 448 -10.82 -6.05 -7.13
N ALA A 449 -11.47 -5.85 -8.27
CA ALA A 449 -12.38 -4.73 -8.52
C ALA A 449 -13.61 -4.70 -7.61
N ASP A 450 -13.94 -5.82 -6.98
CA ASP A 450 -15.09 -5.95 -6.08
C ASP A 450 -14.74 -5.62 -4.62
N VAL A 451 -13.45 -5.43 -4.32
CA VAL A 451 -12.94 -5.08 -2.99
C VAL A 451 -12.64 -3.59 -2.90
N THR A 452 -13.21 -2.94 -1.89
CA THR A 452 -13.00 -1.52 -1.58
C THR A 452 -12.57 -1.36 -0.13
N VAL A 453 -11.74 -0.35 0.15
CA VAL A 453 -11.26 -0.04 1.51
C VAL A 453 -11.50 1.43 1.83
N SER A 454 -11.92 1.72 3.07
CA SER A 454 -12.09 3.08 3.56
C SER A 454 -11.71 3.23 5.03
N VAL A 455 -11.29 4.44 5.40
CA VAL A 455 -11.17 4.88 6.79
C VAL A 455 -12.57 5.19 7.31
N ILE A 456 -12.99 4.56 8.41
CA ILE A 456 -14.32 4.72 8.99
C ILE A 456 -14.32 5.68 10.17
N SER A 457 -13.28 5.60 11.00
CA SER A 457 -13.12 6.41 12.20
C SER A 457 -11.63 6.68 12.43
N TYR A 458 -11.33 7.72 13.19
CA TYR A 458 -10.01 7.98 13.73
C TYR A 458 -10.17 8.60 15.12
N THR A 459 -9.66 7.92 16.14
CA THR A 459 -9.93 8.23 17.55
C THR A 459 -8.68 8.08 18.39
N ALA A 460 -8.57 8.84 19.48
CA ALA A 460 -7.48 8.65 20.44
C ALA A 460 -7.66 7.33 21.21
N CYS A 461 -6.60 6.52 21.29
CA CYS A 461 -6.52 5.29 22.09
C CYS A 461 -6.52 5.59 23.59
N ASN A 462 -5.87 6.69 23.98
CA ASN A 462 -5.76 7.15 25.36
C ASN A 462 -6.39 8.54 25.47
N GLN A 463 -7.49 8.66 26.22
CA GLN A 463 -8.19 9.95 26.46
C GLN A 463 -7.32 11.01 27.16
N SER A 464 -6.17 10.64 27.73
CA SER A 464 -5.24 11.55 28.41
C SER A 464 -4.07 12.02 27.55
N ALA A 465 -4.03 11.69 26.27
CA ALA A 465 -2.94 12.06 25.35
C ALA A 465 -3.34 13.23 24.43
N PHE A 466 -4.10 14.19 24.95
CA PHE A 466 -4.20 15.51 24.31
C PHE A 466 -2.86 16.21 24.56
N VAL A 467 -1.99 16.22 23.55
CA VAL A 467 -0.77 17.02 23.57
C VAL A 467 -1.22 18.47 23.38
N THR A 468 -1.41 19.21 24.47
CA THR A 468 -1.23 20.65 24.40
C THR A 468 0.26 20.87 24.24
N SER A 469 0.71 21.18 23.03
CA SER A 469 1.96 21.93 22.91
C SER A 469 1.79 23.20 23.74
N ASP A 470 2.81 23.57 24.52
CA ASP A 470 2.89 24.88 25.19
C ASP A 470 3.07 26.04 24.19
N ASP A 471 2.58 25.87 22.96
CA ASP A 471 2.59 26.85 21.89
C ASP A 471 1.12 27.17 21.59
N ASP A 472 0.76 28.44 21.74
CA ASP A 472 -0.59 29.05 21.69
C ASP A 472 -1.34 28.88 20.35
N GLU A 473 -1.01 27.87 19.54
CA GLU A 473 -1.67 27.54 18.27
C GLU A 473 -2.20 26.11 18.19
N ALA A 474 -2.67 25.55 19.32
CA ALA A 474 -3.60 24.43 19.25
C ALA A 474 -4.95 24.91 18.71
N VAL A 475 -5.55 24.15 17.78
CA VAL A 475 -6.92 24.41 17.33
C VAL A 475 -7.87 24.24 18.52
N GLU A 476 -8.46 25.34 18.98
CA GLU A 476 -9.62 25.33 19.89
C GLU A 476 -10.74 24.49 19.26
N ILE A 477 -10.93 23.26 19.75
CA ILE A 477 -12.09 22.40 19.38
C ILE A 477 -13.36 22.88 20.10
N VAL A 478 -13.18 23.66 21.16
CA VAL A 478 -14.20 24.46 21.82
C VAL A 478 -13.59 25.84 21.86
N THR A 479 -14.08 26.76 21.03
CA THR A 479 -13.71 28.16 21.19
C THR A 479 -14.37 28.69 22.46
N ASP A 480 -13.85 29.76 23.07
CA ASP A 480 -14.57 30.49 24.14
C ASP A 480 -16.03 30.85 23.73
N ASP A 481 -16.35 30.83 22.43
CA ASP A 481 -17.70 30.99 21.86
C ASP A 481 -18.60 29.72 21.96
N ASP A 482 -18.02 28.52 22.09
CA ASP A 482 -18.75 27.23 22.19
C ASP A 482 -19.07 26.83 23.64
N VAL A 483 -18.39 27.42 24.62
CA VAL A 483 -18.83 27.43 26.01
C VAL A 483 -19.89 28.52 26.10
N GLY A 484 -21.15 28.16 26.32
CA GLY A 484 -22.21 29.16 26.40
C GLY A 484 -21.80 30.31 27.32
N GLU A 485 -21.81 31.55 26.78
CA GLU A 485 -21.38 32.73 27.52
C GLU A 485 -21.98 32.67 28.93
N MET A 486 -21.13 32.83 29.95
CA MET A 486 -21.61 32.92 31.32
C MET A 486 -22.73 33.97 31.34
N PRO A 487 -23.89 33.71 31.99
CA PRO A 487 -24.94 34.70 32.05
C PRO A 487 -24.38 36.02 32.56
N THR A 488 -24.51 37.08 31.77
CA THR A 488 -23.94 38.38 32.06
C THR A 488 -24.42 38.85 33.43
N GLY A 489 -23.50 38.96 34.41
CA GLY A 489 -23.81 39.42 35.77
C GLY A 489 -23.94 38.35 36.86
N TRP A 490 -23.56 37.08 36.62
CA TRP A 490 -23.54 36.04 37.68
C TRP A 490 -22.30 36.13 38.60
N TYR A 491 -21.18 36.59 38.06
CA TYR A 491 -20.02 37.06 38.83
C TYR A 491 -19.68 38.46 38.32
N GLY A 492 -19.84 39.49 39.15
CA GLY A 492 -19.42 40.84 38.77
C GLY A 492 -17.90 40.90 38.66
N ASN A 493 -17.36 41.76 37.79
CA ASN A 493 -15.95 42.13 37.85
C ASN A 493 -15.70 42.77 39.22
N PHE A 494 -15.12 41.99 40.14
CA PHE A 494 -14.74 42.49 41.44
C PHE A 494 -13.53 43.41 41.30
N HIS A 495 -13.55 44.49 42.07
CA HIS A 495 -12.44 45.44 42.19
C HIS A 495 -11.81 45.36 43.59
N PRO A 496 -11.22 44.21 43.98
CA PRO A 496 -10.67 44.02 45.32
C PRO A 496 -9.51 44.98 45.63
N GLU A 497 -8.85 45.54 44.61
CA GLU A 497 -7.82 46.58 44.72
C GLU A 497 -8.30 47.85 45.44
N ASN A 498 -9.61 48.09 45.49
CA ASN A 498 -10.19 49.23 46.19
C ASN A 498 -10.24 49.05 47.72
N LEU A 499 -9.92 47.85 48.23
CA LEU A 499 -9.77 47.59 49.66
C LEU A 499 -8.28 47.46 50.01
N PRO A 500 -7.83 48.03 51.14
CA PRO A 500 -6.47 47.80 51.62
C PRO A 500 -6.23 46.30 51.83
N GLY A 501 -5.23 45.74 51.14
CA GLY A 501 -4.91 44.31 51.19
C GLY A 501 -5.79 43.41 50.32
N GLY A 502 -6.76 43.96 49.58
CA GLY A 502 -7.73 43.16 48.83
C GLY A 502 -7.14 42.50 47.58
N GLN A 503 -6.21 43.18 46.88
CA GLN A 503 -5.52 42.58 45.74
C GLN A 503 -4.62 41.43 46.21
N GLU A 504 -3.87 41.63 47.30
CA GLU A 504 -2.97 40.61 47.84
C GLU A 504 -3.71 39.35 48.31
N ILE A 505 -4.95 39.50 48.82
CA ILE A 505 -5.82 38.36 49.14
C ILE A 505 -6.25 37.64 47.86
N SER A 506 -6.56 38.38 46.79
CA SER A 506 -7.01 37.78 45.53
C SER A 506 -5.86 37.05 44.85
N ASP A 507 -4.67 37.65 44.79
CA ASP A 507 -3.45 37.04 44.25
C ASP A 507 -3.05 35.77 45.04
N PHE A 508 -3.22 35.78 46.36
CA PHE A 508 -2.98 34.60 47.19
C PHE A 508 -3.96 33.45 46.87
N LEU A 509 -5.23 33.76 46.62
CA LEU A 509 -6.24 32.75 46.28
C LEU A 509 -6.03 32.20 44.86
N GLU A 510 -5.67 33.06 43.91
CA GLU A 510 -5.30 32.65 42.55
C GLU A 510 -4.06 31.77 42.55
N GLY A 511 -3.05 32.09 43.37
CA GLY A 511 -1.87 31.23 43.55
C GLY A 511 -2.16 29.86 44.17
N LEU A 512 -3.39 29.61 44.65
CA LEU A 512 -3.88 28.33 45.15
C LEU A 512 -4.91 27.66 44.21
N ASP A 513 -5.06 28.17 42.98
CA ASP A 513 -6.12 27.77 42.04
C ASP A 513 -7.54 27.90 42.62
N PHE A 514 -7.75 28.83 43.56
CA PHE A 514 -9.05 29.08 44.18
C PHE A 514 -9.69 30.35 43.60
N PRO A 515 -10.92 30.28 43.03
CA PRO A 515 -11.54 31.46 42.42
C PRO A 515 -11.84 32.57 43.47
N PRO A 516 -11.24 33.77 43.38
CA PRO A 516 -11.38 34.82 44.39
C PRO A 516 -12.84 35.28 44.59
N ALA A 517 -13.65 35.20 43.53
CA ALA A 517 -15.06 35.58 43.56
C ALA A 517 -15.86 34.82 44.66
N PHE A 518 -15.55 33.54 44.90
CA PHE A 518 -16.21 32.75 45.94
C PHE A 518 -15.92 33.31 47.34
N PHE A 519 -14.67 33.72 47.58
CA PHE A 519 -14.29 34.35 48.85
C PHE A 519 -14.99 35.69 49.03
N TRP A 520 -14.94 36.57 48.02
CA TRP A 520 -15.50 37.91 48.12
C TRP A 520 -17.01 37.91 48.30
N PHE A 521 -17.75 37.07 47.58
CA PHE A 521 -19.19 36.94 47.81
C PHE A 521 -19.52 36.40 49.20
N ALA A 522 -18.82 35.36 49.66
CA ALA A 522 -19.03 34.81 51.00
C ALA A 522 -18.75 35.88 52.08
N PHE A 523 -17.69 36.67 51.92
CA PHE A 523 -17.34 37.74 52.85
C PHE A 523 -18.41 38.82 52.92
N VAL A 524 -18.93 39.26 51.77
CA VAL A 524 -19.99 40.28 51.70
C VAL A 524 -21.27 39.79 52.37
N TYR A 525 -21.76 38.59 52.03
CA TYR A 525 -23.05 38.12 52.55
C TYR A 525 -22.99 37.66 54.01
N LEU A 526 -21.92 36.96 54.41
CA LEU A 526 -21.73 36.59 55.82
C LEU A 526 -21.47 37.81 56.69
N GLY A 527 -20.76 38.82 56.19
CA GLY A 527 -20.59 40.10 56.85
C GLY A 527 -21.91 40.84 57.06
N ALA A 528 -22.79 40.86 56.03
CA ALA A 528 -24.13 41.44 56.13
C ALA A 528 -24.96 40.72 57.20
N ALA A 529 -24.93 39.38 57.20
CA ALA A 529 -25.60 38.57 58.21
C ALA A 529 -25.06 38.84 59.62
N ALA A 530 -23.74 38.96 59.79
CA ALA A 530 -23.13 39.26 61.07
C ALA A 530 -23.57 40.63 61.61
N ILE A 531 -23.55 41.67 60.78
CA ILE A 531 -23.95 43.03 61.18
C ILE A 531 -25.44 43.09 61.52
N THR A 532 -26.29 42.47 60.71
CA THR A 532 -27.73 42.42 60.99
C THR A 532 -28.02 41.68 62.30
N MET A 533 -27.32 40.58 62.60
CA MET A 533 -27.43 39.88 63.88
C MET A 533 -26.97 40.75 65.07
N ILE A 534 -25.86 41.48 64.93
CA ILE A 534 -25.37 42.41 65.97
C ILE A 534 -26.42 43.50 66.24
N VAL A 535 -26.92 44.17 65.20
CA VAL A 535 -27.93 45.23 65.35
C VAL A 535 -29.26 44.69 65.85
N SER A 536 -29.60 43.44 65.52
CA SER A 536 -30.76 42.75 66.09
C SER A 536 -30.63 42.57 67.59
N GLY A 537 -29.44 42.20 68.08
CA GLY A 537 -29.15 42.04 69.50
C GLY A 537 -29.31 43.32 70.33
N PHE A 538 -29.18 44.51 69.72
CA PHE A 538 -29.34 45.79 70.41
C PHE A 538 -30.70 46.45 70.23
N THR A 539 -31.29 46.35 69.03
CA THR A 539 -32.46 47.17 68.67
C THR A 539 -33.76 46.40 68.72
N HIS A 540 -33.74 45.08 68.46
CA HIS A 540 -34.90 44.21 68.28
C HIS A 540 -35.99 44.78 67.34
N LYS A 541 -35.65 45.76 66.48
CA LYS A 541 -36.56 46.43 65.57
C LYS A 541 -36.17 46.11 64.13
N LEU A 542 -37.13 45.68 63.32
CA LEU A 542 -36.87 45.19 61.97
C LEU A 542 -36.21 46.24 61.06
N LEU A 543 -36.60 47.51 61.16
CA LEU A 543 -36.06 48.59 60.33
C LEU A 543 -34.55 48.83 60.52
N PRO A 544 -34.02 49.11 61.73
CA PRO A 544 -32.58 49.28 61.92
C PRO A 544 -31.80 48.00 61.60
N ILE A 545 -32.38 46.82 61.85
CA ILE A 545 -31.78 45.53 61.45
C ILE A 545 -31.59 45.49 59.92
N ALA A 546 -32.67 45.66 59.15
CA ALA A 546 -32.61 45.63 57.70
C ALA A 546 -31.72 46.74 57.12
N ALA A 547 -31.78 47.95 57.68
CA ALA A 547 -30.95 49.08 57.25
C ALA A 547 -29.45 48.81 57.47
N SER A 548 -29.07 48.17 58.58
CA SER A 548 -27.66 47.87 58.86
C SER A 548 -27.04 46.88 57.88
N GLY A 549 -27.79 45.82 57.52
CA GLY A 549 -27.38 44.87 56.48
C GLY A 549 -27.31 45.54 55.11
N LEU A 550 -28.29 46.38 54.78
CA LEU A 550 -28.31 47.14 53.54
C LEU A 550 -27.06 48.03 53.43
N CYS A 551 -26.71 48.79 54.47
CA CYS A 551 -25.54 49.67 54.48
C CYS A 551 -24.23 48.90 54.23
N TRP A 552 -24.09 47.69 54.80
CA TRP A 552 -22.94 46.84 54.54
C TRP A 552 -22.88 46.41 53.07
N THR A 553 -23.95 45.87 52.52
CA THR A 553 -23.99 45.48 51.09
C THR A 553 -23.79 46.67 50.16
N VAL A 554 -24.35 47.85 50.47
CA VAL A 554 -24.14 49.09 49.68
C VAL A 554 -22.66 49.48 49.66
N PHE A 555 -21.96 49.36 50.79
CA PHE A 555 -20.53 49.63 50.84
C PHE A 555 -19.78 48.74 49.85
N PHE A 556 -20.01 47.43 49.85
CA PHE A 556 -19.32 46.51 48.93
C PHE A 556 -19.78 46.59 47.48
N CYS A 557 -21.03 46.99 47.21
CA CYS A 557 -21.46 47.38 45.87
C CYS A 557 -20.66 48.57 45.34
N ALA A 558 -20.40 49.56 46.20
CA ALA A 558 -19.69 50.78 45.82
C ALA A 558 -18.16 50.62 45.78
N THR A 559 -17.58 49.76 46.62
CA THR A 559 -16.12 49.63 46.73
C THR A 559 -15.54 48.54 45.84
N ILE A 560 -16.09 47.33 45.87
CA ILE A 560 -15.52 46.19 45.12
C ILE A 560 -16.40 45.75 43.94
N GLY A 561 -17.47 46.49 43.62
CA GLY A 561 -18.28 46.23 42.42
C GLY A 561 -19.29 45.09 42.54
N VAL A 562 -19.73 44.71 43.75
CA VAL A 562 -20.86 43.77 43.92
C VAL A 562 -22.09 44.31 43.17
N SER A 563 -22.78 43.46 42.40
CA SER A 563 -23.94 43.87 41.60
C SER A 563 -25.05 44.52 42.43
N TRP A 564 -25.54 45.69 42.02
CA TRP A 564 -26.54 46.47 42.75
C TRP A 564 -27.90 45.78 42.94
N TRP A 565 -28.23 44.78 42.12
CA TRP A 565 -29.50 44.05 42.23
C TRP A 565 -29.65 43.30 43.57
N VAL A 566 -28.53 42.96 44.22
CA VAL A 566 -28.51 42.23 45.51
C VAL A 566 -29.17 43.03 46.65
N LEU A 567 -29.32 44.34 46.47
CA LEU A 567 -29.98 45.23 47.42
C LEU A 567 -31.51 45.12 47.37
N PHE A 568 -32.08 44.62 46.26
CA PHE A 568 -33.52 44.64 46.02
C PHE A 568 -34.34 43.92 47.11
N PRO A 569 -33.99 42.68 47.54
CA PRO A 569 -34.75 41.99 48.58
C PRO A 569 -34.78 42.75 49.91
N VAL A 570 -33.65 43.33 50.33
CA VAL A 570 -33.56 44.10 51.58
C VAL A 570 -34.28 45.44 51.46
N GLY A 571 -34.21 46.09 50.31
CA GLY A 571 -34.95 47.32 50.00
C GLY A 571 -36.47 47.13 50.08
N VAL A 572 -37.00 46.00 49.60
CA VAL A 572 -38.43 45.65 49.72
C VAL A 572 -38.85 45.49 51.18
N ILE A 573 -38.02 44.87 52.02
CA ILE A 573 -38.31 44.71 53.46
C ILE A 573 -38.39 46.07 54.15
N ILE A 574 -37.45 46.98 53.87
CA ILE A 574 -37.44 48.34 54.42
C ILE A 574 -38.66 49.13 53.96
N ALA A 575 -38.98 49.09 52.67
CA ALA A 575 -40.16 49.78 52.11
C ALA A 575 -41.48 49.23 52.70
N GLY A 576 -41.58 47.91 52.85
CA GLY A 576 -42.73 47.24 53.49
C GLY A 576 -42.88 47.62 54.97
N GLU A 577 -41.78 47.70 55.72
CA GLU A 577 -41.81 48.12 57.12
C GLU A 577 -42.23 49.58 57.29
N GLN A 578 -41.73 50.47 56.43
CA GLN A 578 -42.11 51.88 56.38
C GLN A 578 -43.60 52.06 56.04
N ALA A 579 -44.12 51.27 55.09
CA ALA A 579 -45.54 51.26 54.75
C ALA A 579 -46.40 50.76 55.92
N ASN A 580 -45.98 49.67 56.59
CA ASN A 580 -46.67 49.15 57.77
C ASN A 580 -46.69 50.13 58.94
N ARG A 581 -45.60 50.87 59.19
CA ARG A 581 -45.57 51.92 60.22
C ARG A 581 -46.53 53.07 59.91
N LYS A 582 -46.63 53.47 58.65
CA LYS A 582 -47.59 54.50 58.21
C LYS A 582 -49.04 54.04 58.38
N MET A 583 -49.33 52.75 58.16
CA MET A 583 -50.67 52.18 58.38
C MET A 583 -51.00 51.98 59.86
N ALA A 584 -50.01 51.68 60.71
CA ALA A 584 -50.19 51.55 62.16
C ALA A 584 -50.30 52.90 62.91
N SER A 585 -49.97 54.02 62.25
CA SER A 585 -50.14 55.38 62.77
C SER A 585 -51.45 56.06 62.36
N TYR A 586 -52.41 55.30 61.82
CA TYR A 586 -53.80 55.71 61.54
C TYR A 586 -54.80 55.02 62.45
#